data_AF-A0A957EFC1-F1
#
_entry.id   AF-A0A957EFC1-F1
#
_cell.length_a   1.000
_cell.length_b   1.000
_cell.length_c   1.000
_cell.angle_alpha   90.00
_cell.angle_beta   90.00
_cell.angle_gamma   90.00
#
_symmetry.space_group_name_H-M   'P 1'
#
loop_
_entity.id
_entity.type
_entity.pdbx_description
1 polymer ?
#
loop_
_entity_poly.entity_id
_entity_poly.type
_entity_poly.pdbx_seq_one_letter_code
_entity_poly.pdbx_strand_id
1 'polypeptide(L)'
;MASGRDQFLHYLLQGVSIADPQAVVTADPSLARALSAAYLLADTRKGYDILAFVRDTLPLLLRQLQRSTRRERVTYQGQIRGRVDWPATTKMRLQNEVNPALYVCRPPLRQENTPQNQLLKYVLVSLENLIRDLPVELQMAELWTAVSDPPSTPFTQRLTHMTFHLRQALSHVRLHDIDVPDVISTHHLSKAQSSKNEMYGVVVGLYGQYEQIVRRHNWEALWPVMSQTLLLPDPTIPWGDTCIRLAVVGFLRTRQP
;
A
#
# COMPACT_ATOMS: atom_id res chain seq x y z
N MET A 1 10.49 -34.77 6.23
CA MET A 1 10.59 -33.83 5.10
C MET A 1 11.51 -32.71 5.55
N ALA A 2 12.51 -32.33 4.74
CA ALA A 2 13.39 -31.21 5.09
C ALA A 2 12.56 -29.92 5.07
N SER A 3 12.66 -29.11 6.12
CA SER A 3 11.98 -27.81 6.14
C SER A 3 12.62 -26.86 5.12
N GLY A 4 11.90 -25.82 4.68
CA GLY A 4 12.46 -24.78 3.81
C GLY A 4 13.72 -24.14 4.43
N ARG A 5 13.76 -24.04 5.78
CA ARG A 5 14.93 -23.63 6.56
C ARG A 5 16.11 -24.59 6.41
N ASP A 6 15.91 -25.89 6.53
CA ASP A 6 17.00 -26.87 6.40
C ASP A 6 17.63 -26.80 5.01
N GLN A 7 16.80 -26.63 3.98
CA GLN A 7 17.24 -26.50 2.60
C GLN A 7 17.96 -25.16 2.34
N PHE A 8 17.49 -24.06 2.95
CA PHE A 8 18.20 -22.79 2.92
C PHE A 8 19.61 -22.91 3.52
N LEU A 9 19.72 -23.49 4.72
CA LEU A 9 21.01 -23.69 5.40
C LEU A 9 21.94 -24.61 4.60
N HIS A 10 21.38 -25.67 4.00
CA HIS A 10 22.11 -26.55 3.11
C HIS A 10 22.75 -25.79 1.94
N TYR A 11 21.98 -24.95 1.25
CA TYR A 11 22.50 -24.13 0.15
C TYR A 11 23.51 -23.09 0.57
N LEU A 12 23.31 -22.47 1.74
CA LEU A 12 24.26 -21.52 2.29
C LEU A 12 25.61 -22.18 2.59
N LEU A 13 25.62 -23.40 3.14
CA LEU A 13 26.84 -24.15 3.47
C LEU A 13 27.56 -24.72 2.25
N GLN A 14 26.82 -25.14 1.22
CA GLN A 14 27.41 -25.71 0.01
C GLN A 14 28.05 -24.66 -0.91
N GLY A 15 27.88 -23.36 -0.62
CA GLY A 15 28.43 -22.29 -1.46
C GLY A 15 27.96 -22.39 -2.90
N VAL A 16 26.70 -22.83 -3.10
CA VAL A 16 26.18 -23.15 -4.43
C VAL A 16 26.43 -21.97 -5.36
N SER A 17 27.15 -22.22 -6.47
CA SER A 17 27.19 -21.33 -7.62
C SER A 17 25.81 -21.39 -8.26
N ILE A 18 24.89 -20.58 -7.74
CA ILE A 18 23.51 -20.57 -8.20
C ILE A 18 23.53 -19.84 -9.54
N ALA A 19 23.39 -20.59 -10.63
CA ALA A 19 23.05 -20.04 -11.94
C ALA A 19 21.92 -19.03 -11.77
N ASP A 20 22.08 -17.84 -12.34
CA ASP A 20 21.34 -16.62 -12.02
C ASP A 20 19.86 -16.89 -11.66
N PRO A 21 19.49 -17.00 -10.37
CA PRO A 21 18.13 -17.36 -9.98
C PRO A 21 17.14 -16.25 -10.35
N GLN A 22 17.66 -15.05 -10.63
CA GLN A 22 16.88 -13.96 -11.19
C GLN A 22 16.42 -14.31 -12.61
N ALA A 23 17.25 -14.97 -13.43
CA ALA A 23 16.90 -15.41 -14.77
C ALA A 23 15.77 -16.46 -14.77
N VAL A 24 15.75 -17.34 -13.77
CA VAL A 24 14.69 -18.36 -13.61
C VAL A 24 13.37 -17.70 -13.20
N VAL A 25 13.40 -16.76 -12.25
CA VAL A 25 12.19 -16.08 -11.81
C VAL A 25 11.70 -15.05 -12.84
N THR A 26 12.58 -14.41 -13.60
CA THR A 26 12.17 -13.51 -14.69
C THR A 26 11.62 -14.25 -15.91
N ALA A 27 11.91 -15.54 -16.07
CA ALA A 27 11.30 -16.37 -17.11
C ALA A 27 9.80 -16.62 -16.88
N ASP A 28 9.32 -16.53 -15.63
CA ASP A 28 7.89 -16.61 -15.27
C ASP A 28 7.40 -15.29 -14.63
N PRO A 29 6.75 -14.41 -15.41
CA PRO A 29 6.24 -13.14 -14.92
C PRO A 29 5.23 -13.28 -13.76
N SER A 30 4.49 -14.38 -13.72
CA SER A 30 3.48 -14.63 -12.68
C SER A 30 4.14 -14.94 -11.34
N LEU A 31 5.17 -15.80 -11.35
CA LEU A 31 5.99 -16.12 -10.19
C LEU A 31 6.78 -14.91 -9.72
N ALA A 32 7.38 -14.14 -10.64
CA ALA A 32 8.08 -12.91 -10.31
C ALA A 32 7.17 -11.94 -9.55
N ARG A 33 5.97 -11.70 -10.06
CA ARG A 33 4.98 -10.84 -9.41
C ARG A 33 4.57 -11.36 -8.04
N ALA A 34 4.29 -12.65 -7.92
CA ALA A 34 3.89 -13.28 -6.67
C ALA A 34 4.98 -13.17 -5.60
N LEU A 35 6.24 -13.40 -5.97
CA LEU A 35 7.38 -13.25 -5.07
C LEU A 35 7.64 -11.80 -4.68
N SER A 36 7.60 -10.87 -5.63
CA SER A 36 7.69 -9.44 -5.33
C SER A 36 6.61 -9.00 -4.34
N ALA A 37 5.38 -9.47 -4.53
CA ALA A 37 4.27 -9.21 -3.62
C ALA A 37 4.52 -9.82 -2.23
N ALA A 38 4.92 -11.09 -2.17
CA ALA A 38 5.22 -11.79 -0.93
C ALA A 38 6.31 -11.09 -0.13
N TYR A 39 7.42 -10.72 -0.77
CA TYR A 39 8.52 -10.03 -0.10
C TYR A 39 8.15 -8.61 0.34
N LEU A 40 7.38 -7.86 -0.47
CA LEU A 40 6.88 -6.55 -0.04
C LEU A 40 6.04 -6.68 1.24
N LEU A 41 5.12 -7.64 1.29
CA LEU A 41 4.26 -7.91 2.44
C LEU A 41 5.04 -8.51 3.63
N ALA A 42 6.13 -9.21 3.35
CA ALA A 42 7.05 -9.74 4.36
C ALA A 42 8.01 -8.68 4.93
N ASP A 43 8.15 -7.51 4.31
CA ASP A 43 9.10 -6.48 4.75
C ASP A 43 8.78 -6.02 6.20
N THR A 44 9.75 -6.21 7.10
CA THR A 44 9.67 -5.81 8.51
C THR A 44 10.56 -4.61 8.84
N ARG A 45 11.15 -3.96 7.82
CA ARG A 45 12.00 -2.79 8.02
C ARG A 45 11.21 -1.61 8.57
N LYS A 46 11.83 -0.88 9.49
CA LYS A 46 11.24 0.35 10.04
C LYS A 46 10.94 1.35 8.91
N GLY A 47 9.71 1.86 8.89
CA GLY A 47 9.22 2.80 7.87
C GLY A 47 8.63 2.16 6.61
N TYR A 48 8.83 0.85 6.44
CA TYR A 48 8.38 0.07 5.28
C TYR A 48 7.48 -1.11 5.66
N ASP A 49 7.45 -1.46 6.95
CA ASP A 49 6.56 -2.48 7.49
C ASP A 49 5.08 -2.09 7.29
N ILE A 50 4.44 -2.77 6.33
CA ILE A 50 3.02 -2.59 6.01
C ILE A 50 2.12 -2.93 7.20
N LEU A 51 2.46 -3.95 8.00
CA LEU A 51 1.64 -4.34 9.15
C LEU A 51 1.67 -3.24 10.20
N ALA A 52 2.86 -2.70 10.50
CA ALA A 52 3.02 -1.57 11.40
C ALA A 52 2.27 -0.33 10.87
N PHE A 53 2.34 -0.07 9.56
CA PHE A 53 1.58 1.02 8.94
C PHE A 53 0.06 0.85 9.13
N VAL A 54 -0.52 -0.29 8.76
CA VAL A 54 -1.98 -0.49 8.81
C VAL A 54 -2.51 -0.61 10.25
N ARG A 55 -1.69 -1.11 11.18
CA ARG A 55 -2.05 -1.23 12.60
C ARG A 55 -1.91 0.08 13.35
N ASP A 56 -0.79 0.79 13.17
CA ASP A 56 -0.41 1.90 14.05
C ASP A 56 -0.61 3.28 13.41
N THR A 57 -0.22 3.44 12.15
CA THR A 57 -0.21 4.75 11.46
C THR A 57 -1.57 5.05 10.82
N LEU A 58 -2.16 4.06 10.15
CA LEU A 58 -3.38 4.21 9.38
C LEU A 58 -4.58 4.67 10.23
N PRO A 59 -4.83 4.16 11.45
CA PRO A 59 -5.93 4.66 12.28
C PRO A 59 -5.80 6.15 12.64
N LEU A 60 -4.57 6.62 12.89
CA LEU A 60 -4.29 8.04 13.16
C LEU A 60 -4.49 8.88 11.89
N LEU A 61 -4.02 8.40 10.74
CA LEU A 61 -4.20 9.05 9.45
C LEU A 61 -5.69 9.16 9.08
N LEU A 62 -6.49 8.12 9.30
CA LEU A 62 -7.94 8.13 9.07
C LEU A 62 -8.68 9.11 9.98
N ARG A 63 -8.18 9.41 11.18
CA ARG A 63 -8.72 10.47 12.05
C ARG A 63 -8.35 11.88 11.57
N GLN A 64 -7.24 12.01 10.85
CA GLN A 64 -6.66 13.29 10.43
C GLN A 64 -6.50 13.41 8.90
N LEU A 65 -7.43 12.82 8.12
CA LEU A 65 -7.35 12.93 6.66
C LEU A 65 -7.35 14.39 6.23
N GLN A 66 -6.50 14.67 5.23
CA GLN A 66 -6.38 15.98 4.62
C GLN A 66 -7.73 16.40 4.03
N ARG A 67 -8.11 17.66 4.28
CA ARG A 67 -9.34 18.24 3.75
C ARG A 67 -9.01 19.40 2.84
N SER A 68 -9.69 19.48 1.71
CA SER A 68 -9.74 20.70 0.90
C SER A 68 -11.08 21.40 1.13
N THR A 69 -11.09 22.72 1.01
CA THR A 69 -12.35 23.49 1.06
C THR A 69 -12.61 24.04 -0.32
N ARG A 70 -13.70 23.58 -0.95
CA ARG A 70 -14.21 24.14 -2.21
C ARG A 70 -15.39 25.05 -1.91
N ARG A 71 -15.60 26.08 -2.73
CA ARG A 71 -16.79 26.94 -2.67
C ARG A 71 -17.55 26.78 -3.97
N GLU A 72 -18.74 26.24 -3.89
CA GLU A 72 -19.65 26.07 -5.03
C GLU A 72 -20.90 26.92 -4.83
N ARG A 73 -21.53 27.36 -5.92
CA ARG A 73 -22.81 28.07 -5.83
C ARG A 73 -23.92 27.05 -5.60
N VAL A 74 -24.58 27.14 -4.46
CA VAL A 74 -25.70 26.28 -4.09
C VAL A 74 -26.92 27.17 -3.87
N THR A 75 -28.04 26.78 -4.46
CA THR A 75 -29.33 27.44 -4.23
C THR A 75 -29.97 26.88 -2.99
N TYR A 76 -30.34 27.76 -2.07
CA TYR A 76 -31.11 27.44 -0.87
C TYR A 76 -32.47 28.13 -0.93
N GLN A 77 -33.47 27.45 -0.38
CA GLN A 77 -34.80 28.01 -0.16
C GLN A 77 -35.04 28.16 1.34
N GLY A 78 -35.30 29.38 1.79
CA GLY A 78 -35.61 29.69 3.20
C GLY A 78 -34.42 29.58 4.17
N GLN A 79 -33.21 29.27 3.68
CA GLN A 79 -32.00 29.16 4.51
C GLN A 79 -30.81 29.82 3.82
N ILE A 80 -29.87 30.34 4.60
CA ILE A 80 -28.61 30.92 4.10
C ILE A 80 -27.47 30.13 4.73
N ARG A 81 -26.58 29.56 3.89
CA ARG A 81 -25.35 28.90 4.34
C ARG A 81 -24.13 29.51 3.65
N GLY A 82 -23.30 30.20 4.42
CA GLY A 82 -22.12 30.90 3.90
C GLY A 82 -22.45 32.24 3.24
N ARG A 83 -21.56 32.72 2.37
CA ARG A 83 -21.69 34.03 1.72
C ARG A 83 -22.77 33.99 0.62
N VAL A 84 -23.71 34.92 0.67
CA VAL A 84 -24.72 35.11 -0.40
C VAL A 84 -24.07 35.75 -1.63
N ASP A 85 -24.38 35.19 -2.80
CA ASP A 85 -24.09 35.76 -4.11
C ASP A 85 -25.32 36.59 -4.53
N TRP A 86 -25.36 37.85 -4.11
CA TRP A 86 -26.50 38.75 -4.38
C TRP A 86 -26.80 38.90 -5.87
N PRO A 87 -25.81 39.11 -6.77
CA PRO A 87 -26.08 39.17 -8.21
C PRO A 87 -26.78 37.92 -8.74
N ALA A 88 -26.30 36.72 -8.37
CA ALA A 88 -26.92 35.47 -8.79
C ALA A 88 -28.30 35.24 -8.15
N THR A 89 -28.46 35.63 -6.89
CA THR A 89 -29.74 35.54 -6.16
C THR A 89 -30.81 36.40 -6.81
N THR A 90 -30.51 37.67 -7.08
CA THR A 90 -31.44 38.59 -7.72
C THR A 90 -31.85 38.08 -9.10
N LYS A 91 -30.90 37.60 -9.90
CA LYS A 91 -31.20 36.99 -11.22
C LYS A 91 -32.13 35.79 -11.09
N MET A 92 -31.87 34.90 -10.14
CA MET A 92 -32.68 33.69 -9.95
C MET A 92 -34.11 33.99 -9.50
N ARG A 93 -34.29 34.98 -8.62
CA ARG A 93 -35.62 35.42 -8.15
C ARG A 93 -36.45 36.03 -9.27
N LEU A 94 -35.81 36.82 -10.13
CA LEU A 94 -36.47 37.39 -11.30
C LEU A 94 -36.88 36.33 -12.32
N GLN A 95 -36.12 35.23 -12.42
CA GLN A 95 -36.41 34.12 -13.33
C GLN A 95 -37.46 33.14 -12.79
N ASN A 96 -37.62 33.00 -11.47
CA ASN A 96 -38.55 32.07 -10.82
C ASN A 96 -39.58 32.81 -9.96
N GLU A 97 -40.61 33.37 -10.59
CA GLU A 97 -41.85 33.88 -9.98
C GLU A 97 -41.66 34.77 -8.73
N VAL A 98 -40.60 35.61 -8.71
CA VAL A 98 -40.29 36.52 -7.59
C VAL A 98 -40.41 35.83 -6.24
N ASN A 99 -39.74 34.69 -6.07
CA ASN A 99 -39.73 33.99 -4.79
C ASN A 99 -38.68 34.60 -3.82
N PRO A 100 -39.06 35.33 -2.76
CA PRO A 100 -38.12 36.00 -1.86
C PRO A 100 -37.33 35.04 -0.97
N ALA A 101 -37.74 33.77 -0.89
CA ALA A 101 -37.06 32.75 -0.09
C ALA A 101 -35.86 32.12 -0.82
N LEU A 102 -35.64 32.41 -2.10
CA LEU A 102 -34.49 31.86 -2.85
C LEU A 102 -33.21 32.65 -2.57
N TYR A 103 -32.13 31.93 -2.24
CA TYR A 103 -30.80 32.48 -2.04
C TYR A 103 -29.77 31.65 -2.80
N VAL A 104 -28.88 32.29 -3.56
CA VAL A 104 -27.69 31.63 -4.11
C VAL A 104 -26.55 31.90 -3.16
N CYS A 105 -26.04 30.87 -2.50
CA CYS A 105 -24.95 30.97 -1.54
C CYS A 105 -23.71 30.24 -2.03
N ARG A 106 -22.55 30.60 -1.46
CA ARG A 106 -21.27 29.91 -1.67
C ARG A 106 -20.78 29.29 -0.36
N PRO A 107 -21.42 28.21 0.13
CA PRO A 107 -20.98 27.55 1.36
C PRO A 107 -19.57 26.95 1.16
N PRO A 108 -18.73 26.93 2.20
CA PRO A 108 -17.51 26.13 2.19
C PRO A 108 -17.89 24.64 2.28
N LEU A 109 -17.67 23.91 1.19
CA LEU A 109 -17.80 22.46 1.15
C LEU A 109 -16.44 21.84 1.48
N ARG A 110 -16.39 21.07 2.58
CA ARG A 110 -15.21 20.29 2.93
C ARG A 110 -15.21 19.01 2.11
N GLN A 111 -14.18 18.82 1.30
CA GLN A 111 -14.02 17.64 0.47
C GLN A 111 -12.76 16.88 0.93
N GLU A 112 -12.94 15.60 1.21
CA GLU A 112 -11.85 14.69 1.59
C GLU A 112 -11.22 14.03 0.36
N ASN A 113 -11.82 14.14 -0.82
CA ASN A 113 -11.23 13.69 -2.09
C ASN A 113 -10.09 14.62 -2.55
N THR A 114 -8.95 14.51 -1.89
CA THR A 114 -7.71 15.25 -2.16
C THR A 114 -6.67 14.32 -2.78
N PRO A 115 -5.67 14.82 -3.53
CA PRO A 115 -4.64 13.97 -4.14
C PRO A 115 -3.90 13.08 -3.13
N GLN A 116 -3.69 13.57 -1.91
CA GLN A 116 -3.06 12.80 -0.83
C GLN A 116 -3.92 11.62 -0.38
N ASN A 117 -5.23 11.84 -0.30
CA ASN A 117 -6.19 10.82 0.10
C ASN A 117 -6.46 9.81 -1.01
N GLN A 118 -6.47 10.25 -2.26
CA GLN A 118 -6.52 9.39 -3.44
C GLN A 118 -5.30 8.45 -3.46
N LEU A 119 -4.10 8.98 -3.19
CA LEU A 119 -2.88 8.16 -3.05
C LEU A 119 -3.01 7.13 -1.93
N LEU A 120 -3.48 7.54 -0.74
CA LEU A 120 -3.73 6.62 0.37
C LEU A 120 -4.67 5.50 -0.04
N LYS A 121 -5.84 5.83 -0.59
CA LYS A 121 -6.85 4.84 -0.98
C LYS A 121 -6.31 3.89 -2.05
N TYR A 122 -5.57 4.42 -3.03
CA TYR A 122 -4.89 3.60 -4.04
C TYR A 122 -3.92 2.59 -3.43
N VAL A 123 -3.07 3.02 -2.48
CA VAL A 123 -2.12 2.12 -1.80
C VAL A 123 -2.89 1.03 -1.04
N LEU A 124 -3.92 1.38 -0.27
CA LEU A 124 -4.70 0.41 0.49
C LEU A 124 -5.38 -0.63 -0.41
N VAL A 125 -6.00 -0.19 -1.50
CA VAL A 125 -6.62 -1.09 -2.49
C VAL A 125 -5.57 -1.96 -3.19
N SER A 126 -4.41 -1.38 -3.52
CA SER A 126 -3.30 -2.13 -4.12
C SER A 126 -2.78 -3.22 -3.20
N LEU A 127 -2.65 -2.93 -1.89
CA LEU A 127 -2.25 -3.91 -0.88
C LEU A 127 -3.29 -5.01 -0.68
N GLU A 128 -4.58 -4.66 -0.62
CA GLU A 128 -5.66 -5.65 -0.55
C GLU A 128 -5.64 -6.59 -1.76
N ASN A 129 -5.48 -6.02 -2.96
CA ASN A 129 -5.36 -6.80 -4.19
C ASN A 129 -4.14 -7.72 -4.16
N LEU A 130 -2.98 -7.23 -3.69
CA LEU A 130 -1.78 -8.06 -3.58
C LEU A 130 -1.98 -9.25 -2.64
N ILE A 131 -2.61 -9.04 -1.48
CA ILE A 131 -2.86 -10.14 -0.53
C ILE A 131 -3.85 -11.13 -1.13
N ARG A 132 -4.92 -10.65 -1.79
CA ARG A 132 -5.93 -11.51 -2.42
C ARG A 132 -5.35 -12.36 -3.54
N ASP A 133 -4.46 -11.77 -4.35
CA ASP A 133 -3.90 -12.41 -5.54
C ASP A 133 -2.65 -13.26 -5.21
N LEU A 134 -2.23 -13.32 -3.93
CA LEU A 134 -1.06 -14.07 -3.49
C LEU A 134 -1.34 -15.58 -3.48
N PRO A 135 -0.50 -16.43 -4.11
CA PRO A 135 -0.64 -17.89 -4.06
C PRO A 135 -0.66 -18.44 -2.64
N VAL A 136 -1.53 -19.42 -2.37
CA VAL A 136 -1.74 -20.02 -1.03
C VAL A 136 -0.44 -20.59 -0.47
N GLU A 137 0.37 -21.19 -1.34
CA GLU A 137 1.67 -21.77 -1.03
C GLU A 137 2.64 -20.71 -0.46
N LEU A 138 2.62 -19.49 -1.02
CA LEU A 138 3.42 -18.37 -0.50
C LEU A 138 2.81 -17.83 0.79
N GLN A 139 1.49 -17.78 0.92
CA GLN A 139 0.85 -17.36 2.18
C GLN A 139 1.28 -18.25 3.34
N MET A 140 1.40 -19.56 3.10
CA MET A 140 1.80 -20.57 4.08
C MET A 140 3.31 -20.65 4.33
N ALA A 141 4.13 -19.85 3.65
CA ALA A 141 5.57 -19.86 3.80
C ALA A 141 6.02 -19.50 5.23
N GLU A 142 7.14 -20.08 5.63
CA GLU A 142 7.81 -19.72 6.88
C GLU A 142 8.51 -18.37 6.70
N LEU A 143 8.30 -17.48 7.67
CA LEU A 143 8.97 -16.19 7.71
C LEU A 143 10.16 -16.28 8.66
N TRP A 144 11.37 -16.07 8.14
CA TRP A 144 12.59 -16.05 8.95
C TRP A 144 13.25 -14.67 8.93
N THR A 145 13.33 -14.02 10.09
CA THR A 145 13.91 -12.68 10.22
C THR A 145 15.33 -12.76 10.78
N ALA A 146 16.31 -12.23 10.05
CA ALA A 146 17.72 -12.22 10.46
C ALA A 146 18.02 -11.31 11.67
N VAL A 147 17.08 -10.44 12.05
CA VAL A 147 17.24 -9.38 13.06
C VAL A 147 16.70 -9.79 14.45
N SER A 148 15.97 -10.91 14.58
CA SER A 148 15.45 -11.39 15.87
C SER A 148 15.12 -12.89 15.81
N ASP A 149 15.63 -13.68 16.76
CA ASP A 149 15.06 -15.00 17.12
C ASP A 149 14.00 -14.76 18.21
N PRO A 150 12.73 -15.22 18.01
CA PRO A 150 12.30 -16.57 18.40
C PRO A 150 11.45 -17.23 17.26
N PRO A 151 10.59 -18.26 17.45
CA PRO A 151 10.18 -19.15 16.35
C PRO A 151 9.53 -18.36 15.20
N SER A 152 9.83 -18.79 13.97
CA SER A 152 9.23 -18.25 12.74
C SER A 152 7.72 -18.25 12.89
N THR A 153 7.13 -17.07 13.03
CA THR A 153 5.67 -16.98 12.90
C THR A 153 5.33 -17.25 11.44
N PRO A 154 4.31 -18.06 11.15
CA PRO A 154 3.87 -18.27 9.79
C PRO A 154 3.54 -16.93 9.15
N PHE A 155 3.94 -16.73 7.89
CA PHE A 155 3.59 -15.53 7.15
C PHE A 155 2.06 -15.33 7.09
N THR A 156 1.29 -16.42 7.16
CA THR A 156 -0.18 -16.42 7.30
C THR A 156 -0.70 -15.56 8.45
N GLN A 157 -0.05 -15.56 9.62
CA GLN A 157 -0.52 -14.76 10.76
C GLN A 157 -0.37 -13.27 10.48
N ARG A 158 0.77 -12.88 9.90
CA ARG A 158 1.04 -11.51 9.48
C ARG A 158 0.04 -11.06 8.41
N LEU A 159 -0.21 -11.88 7.40
CA LEU A 159 -1.20 -11.63 6.36
C LEU A 159 -2.62 -11.52 6.91
N THR A 160 -2.98 -12.36 7.89
CA THR A 160 -4.30 -12.32 8.54
C THR A 160 -4.52 -10.98 9.23
N HIS A 161 -3.53 -10.51 10.00
CA HIS A 161 -3.61 -9.21 10.68
C HIS A 161 -3.64 -8.04 9.68
N MET A 162 -2.81 -8.09 8.63
CA MET A 162 -2.83 -7.08 7.57
C MET A 162 -4.21 -7.01 6.90
N THR A 163 -4.77 -8.16 6.52
CA THR A 163 -6.07 -8.27 5.87
C THR A 163 -7.17 -7.70 6.75
N PHE A 164 -7.16 -8.04 8.04
CA PHE A 164 -8.11 -7.51 9.01
C PHE A 164 -8.08 -5.97 9.07
N HIS A 165 -6.90 -5.39 9.26
CA HIS A 165 -6.74 -3.93 9.36
C HIS A 165 -7.03 -3.21 8.04
N LEU A 166 -6.63 -3.77 6.90
CA LEU A 166 -6.92 -3.21 5.57
C LEU A 166 -8.42 -3.17 5.30
N ARG A 167 -9.15 -4.26 5.56
CA ARG A 167 -10.61 -4.30 5.37
C ARG A 167 -11.32 -3.33 6.30
N GLN A 168 -10.89 -3.24 7.55
CA GLN A 168 -11.43 -2.26 8.50
C GLN A 168 -11.19 -0.82 8.01
N ALA A 169 -10.02 -0.52 7.45
CA ALA A 169 -9.71 0.79 6.93
C ALA A 169 -10.50 1.11 5.65
N LEU A 170 -10.57 0.19 4.69
CA LEU A 170 -11.27 0.39 3.42
C LEU A 170 -12.79 0.55 3.59
N SER A 171 -13.37 -0.05 4.63
CA SER A 171 -14.77 0.13 5.02
C SER A 171 -15.04 1.42 5.83
N HIS A 172 -14.01 2.22 6.11
CA HIS A 172 -14.16 3.43 6.91
C HIS A 172 -14.94 4.50 6.15
N VAL A 173 -15.97 5.09 6.79
CA VAL A 173 -16.90 6.08 6.20
C VAL A 173 -16.17 7.21 5.46
N ARG A 174 -15.06 7.70 6.01
CA ARG A 174 -14.28 8.79 5.41
C ARG A 174 -13.60 8.44 4.07
N LEU A 175 -13.41 7.16 3.76
CA LEU A 175 -12.83 6.72 2.49
C LEU A 175 -13.88 6.48 1.40
N HIS A 176 -15.18 6.49 1.73
CA HIS A 176 -16.23 6.24 0.73
C HIS A 176 -16.20 7.27 -0.41
N ASP A 177 -16.12 8.55 -0.07
CA ASP A 177 -16.19 9.66 -1.03
C ASP A 177 -14.82 10.03 -1.65
N ILE A 178 -13.80 9.20 -1.45
CA ILE A 178 -12.47 9.39 -2.04
C ILE A 178 -12.36 8.50 -3.28
N ASP A 179 -11.97 9.07 -4.41
CA ASP A 179 -11.81 8.28 -5.63
C ASP A 179 -10.52 7.44 -5.57
N VAL A 180 -10.54 6.29 -6.22
CA VAL A 180 -9.33 5.52 -6.51
C VAL A 180 -8.89 5.89 -7.92
N PRO A 181 -7.77 6.60 -8.10
CA PRO A 181 -7.28 6.92 -9.43
C PRO A 181 -6.76 5.66 -10.14
N ASP A 182 -6.91 5.58 -11.45
CA ASP A 182 -6.34 4.46 -12.22
C ASP A 182 -4.80 4.46 -12.19
N VAL A 183 -4.21 5.66 -12.20
CA VAL A 183 -2.76 5.88 -12.18
C VAL A 183 -2.39 6.98 -11.20
N ILE A 184 -1.38 6.73 -10.38
CA ILE A 184 -0.79 7.72 -9.49
C ILE A 184 0.17 8.62 -10.27
N SER A 185 -0.18 9.90 -10.35
CA SER A 185 0.65 10.92 -11.00
C SER A 185 1.64 11.58 -10.04
N THR A 186 2.66 12.26 -10.59
CA THR A 186 3.63 13.05 -9.83
C THR A 186 2.97 14.12 -8.94
N HIS A 187 1.81 14.64 -9.36
CA HIS A 187 1.02 15.58 -8.56
C HIS A 187 0.54 14.97 -7.25
N HIS A 188 0.07 13.71 -7.24
CA HIS A 188 -0.34 13.03 -6.02
C HIS A 188 0.83 12.90 -5.04
N LEU A 189 1.99 12.46 -5.54
CA LEU A 189 3.21 12.29 -4.75
C LEU A 189 3.70 13.63 -4.19
N SER A 190 3.79 14.66 -5.03
CA SER A 190 4.22 16.00 -4.59
C SER A 190 3.31 16.56 -3.50
N LYS A 191 1.99 16.44 -3.67
CA LYS A 191 1.01 16.91 -2.69
C LYS A 191 1.05 16.13 -1.38
N ALA A 192 1.31 14.82 -1.43
CA ALA A 192 1.45 13.98 -0.26
C ALA A 192 2.74 14.29 0.51
N GLN A 193 3.86 14.43 -0.22
CA GLN A 193 5.16 14.77 0.35
C GLN A 193 5.17 16.16 1.00
N SER A 194 4.47 17.14 0.40
CA SER A 194 4.38 18.50 0.92
C SER A 194 3.25 18.68 1.96
N SER A 195 2.60 17.61 2.40
CA SER A 195 1.50 17.69 3.35
C SER A 195 1.99 18.07 4.74
N LYS A 196 1.20 18.85 5.49
CA LYS A 196 1.48 19.13 6.91
C LYS A 196 1.35 17.90 7.79
N ASN A 197 0.61 16.89 7.33
CA ASN A 197 0.47 15.63 8.03
C ASN A 197 1.57 14.67 7.53
N GLU A 198 2.61 14.51 8.35
CA GLU A 198 3.82 13.73 8.03
C GLU A 198 3.52 12.26 7.73
N MET A 199 2.38 11.73 8.20
CA MET A 199 1.97 10.35 7.91
C MET A 199 1.74 10.10 6.40
N TYR A 200 1.48 11.14 5.59
CA TYR A 200 1.45 10.97 4.13
C TYR A 200 2.84 10.71 3.53
N GLY A 201 3.92 11.14 4.19
CA GLY A 201 5.27 10.76 3.78
C GLY A 201 5.48 9.25 3.85
N VAL A 202 4.88 8.58 4.85
CA VAL A 202 4.89 7.11 4.96
C VAL A 202 4.14 6.48 3.78
N VAL A 203 2.98 7.04 3.41
CA VAL A 203 2.21 6.57 2.24
C VAL A 203 3.00 6.70 0.94
N VAL A 204 3.72 7.82 0.75
CA VAL A 204 4.61 8.02 -0.40
C VAL A 204 5.73 6.97 -0.40
N GLY A 205 6.33 6.69 0.76
CA GLY A 205 7.35 5.65 0.90
C GLY A 205 6.84 4.26 0.52
N LEU A 206 5.68 3.87 1.04
CA LEU A 206 5.04 2.59 0.73
C LEU A 206 4.65 2.47 -0.75
N TYR A 207 4.09 3.53 -1.33
CA TYR A 207 3.81 3.56 -2.77
C TYR A 207 5.10 3.43 -3.59
N GLY A 208 6.17 4.14 -3.21
CA GLY A 208 7.47 4.07 -3.88
C GLY A 208 8.03 2.64 -3.87
N GLN A 209 7.92 1.94 -2.73
CA GLN A 209 8.31 0.53 -2.65
C GLN A 209 7.44 -0.37 -3.52
N TYR A 210 6.11 -0.22 -3.43
CA TYR A 210 5.18 -0.96 -4.26
C TYR A 210 5.48 -0.78 -5.77
N GLU A 211 5.72 0.46 -6.20
CA GLU A 211 6.05 0.80 -7.58
C GLU A 211 7.36 0.12 -8.02
N GLN A 212 8.42 0.18 -7.22
CA GLN A 212 9.71 -0.43 -7.56
C GLN A 212 9.64 -1.96 -7.54
N ILE A 213 9.15 -2.54 -6.45
CA ILE A 213 9.20 -3.98 -6.20
C ILE A 213 8.17 -4.72 -7.06
N VAL A 214 6.91 -4.26 -7.05
CA VAL A 214 5.80 -5.02 -7.63
C VAL A 214 5.49 -4.59 -9.05
N ARG A 215 5.44 -3.28 -9.35
CA ARG A 215 5.06 -2.82 -10.70
C ARG A 215 6.22 -2.86 -11.68
N ARG A 216 7.42 -2.50 -11.24
CA ARG A 216 8.62 -2.49 -12.10
C ARG A 216 9.42 -3.78 -12.04
N HIS A 217 9.05 -4.71 -11.16
CA HIS A 217 9.83 -5.92 -10.88
C HIS A 217 11.31 -5.60 -10.67
N ASN A 218 11.59 -4.45 -10.04
CA ASN A 218 12.94 -4.04 -9.74
C ASN A 218 13.41 -4.94 -8.61
N TRP A 219 14.04 -6.02 -9.03
CA TRP A 219 14.62 -6.98 -8.16
C TRP A 219 15.52 -6.23 -7.18
N GLU A 220 16.43 -5.33 -7.58
CA GLU A 220 17.45 -4.74 -6.67
C GLU A 220 16.86 -4.10 -5.42
N ALA A 221 15.63 -3.56 -5.52
CA ALA A 221 14.89 -3.00 -4.40
C ALA A 221 14.48 -4.02 -3.32
N LEU A 222 14.47 -5.33 -3.66
CA LEU A 222 14.19 -6.45 -2.78
C LEU A 222 15.39 -6.92 -1.96
N TRP A 223 16.65 -6.69 -2.40
CA TRP A 223 17.80 -7.24 -1.66
C TRP A 223 17.81 -6.77 -0.20
N PRO A 224 17.55 -5.48 0.10
CA PRO A 224 17.49 -5.04 1.48
C PRO A 224 16.37 -5.69 2.31
N VAL A 225 15.30 -6.18 1.64
CA VAL A 225 14.24 -6.95 2.30
C VAL A 225 14.74 -8.36 2.56
N MET A 226 15.27 -9.03 1.53
CA MET A 226 15.74 -10.41 1.58
C MET A 226 16.91 -10.61 2.55
N SER A 227 17.67 -9.56 2.84
CA SER A 227 18.74 -9.60 3.84
C SER A 227 18.24 -9.62 5.28
N GLN A 228 17.01 -9.12 5.51
CA GLN A 228 16.41 -9.02 6.83
C GLN A 228 15.31 -10.04 7.04
N THR A 229 14.58 -10.38 5.98
CA THR A 229 13.42 -11.25 6.01
C THR A 229 13.48 -12.23 4.85
N LEU A 230 13.52 -13.51 5.21
CA LEU A 230 13.58 -14.64 4.28
C LEU A 230 12.21 -15.31 4.26
N LEU A 231 11.71 -15.54 3.05
CA LEU A 231 10.46 -16.24 2.82
C LEU A 231 10.78 -17.64 2.33
N LEU A 232 10.48 -18.65 3.15
CA LEU A 232 10.89 -20.04 2.94
C LEU A 232 9.64 -20.92 2.75
N PRO A 233 9.17 -21.09 1.51
CA PRO A 233 8.06 -21.99 1.22
C PRO A 233 8.51 -23.47 1.36
N ASP A 234 7.55 -24.39 1.32
CA ASP A 234 7.84 -25.82 1.29
C ASP A 234 8.65 -26.16 0.02
N PRO A 235 9.83 -26.80 0.14
CA PRO A 235 10.68 -27.11 -1.00
C PRO A 235 10.07 -28.13 -1.98
N THR A 236 9.05 -28.88 -1.57
CA THR A 236 8.37 -29.87 -2.42
C THR A 236 7.45 -29.26 -3.48
N ILE A 237 7.16 -27.96 -3.37
CA ILE A 237 6.32 -27.22 -4.32
C ILE A 237 7.14 -26.91 -5.59
N PRO A 238 6.54 -26.91 -6.81
CA PRO A 238 7.28 -26.82 -8.08
C PRO A 238 8.29 -25.67 -8.22
N TRP A 239 8.10 -24.57 -7.49
CA TRP A 239 8.97 -23.40 -7.47
C TRP A 239 9.60 -23.13 -6.08
N GLY A 240 9.31 -23.95 -5.07
CA GLY A 240 9.78 -23.76 -3.69
C GLY A 240 11.30 -23.75 -3.60
N ASP A 241 11.96 -24.71 -4.26
CA ASP A 241 13.42 -24.76 -4.34
C ASP A 241 14.04 -23.50 -4.97
N THR A 242 13.43 -23.00 -6.05
CA THR A 242 13.87 -21.77 -6.73
C THR A 242 13.78 -20.56 -5.81
N CYS A 243 12.70 -20.47 -5.01
CA CYS A 243 12.52 -19.38 -4.05
C CYS A 243 13.58 -19.40 -2.95
N ILE A 244 13.89 -20.59 -2.43
CA ILE A 244 14.91 -20.77 -1.39
C ILE A 244 16.30 -20.40 -1.93
N ARG A 245 16.65 -20.83 -3.15
CA ARG A 245 17.90 -20.45 -3.82
C ARG A 245 17.99 -18.94 -4.03
N LEU A 246 16.91 -18.31 -4.48
CA LEU A 246 16.85 -16.86 -4.65
C LEU A 246 17.02 -16.14 -3.31
N ALA A 247 16.39 -16.63 -2.24
CA ALA A 247 16.57 -16.14 -0.88
C ALA A 247 18.05 -16.18 -0.45
N VAL A 248 18.76 -17.26 -0.73
CA VAL A 248 20.20 -17.40 -0.45
C VAL A 248 21.03 -16.37 -1.22
N VAL A 249 20.79 -16.19 -2.52
CA VAL A 249 21.52 -15.19 -3.32
C VAL A 249 21.27 -13.77 -2.80
N GLY A 250 20.02 -13.41 -2.52
CA GLY A 250 19.68 -12.10 -1.94
C GLY A 250 20.37 -11.89 -0.58
N PHE A 251 20.37 -12.91 0.27
CA PHE A 251 21.03 -12.88 1.57
C PHE A 251 22.55 -12.67 1.45
N LEU A 252 23.22 -13.42 0.57
CA LEU A 252 24.68 -13.33 0.40
C LEU A 252 25.11 -12.00 -0.24
N ARG A 253 24.39 -11.51 -1.26
CA ARG A 253 24.74 -10.24 -1.95
C ARG A 253 24.74 -9.03 -1.03
N THR A 254 23.94 -9.03 0.03
CA THR A 254 23.90 -7.90 0.98
C THR A 254 24.96 -7.96 2.06
N ARG A 255 25.69 -9.07 2.19
CA ARG A 255 26.77 -9.27 3.17
C ARG A 255 28.17 -9.26 2.56
N GLN A 256 28.28 -9.25 1.23
CA GLN A 256 29.55 -8.98 0.56
C GLN A 256 29.76 -7.45 0.53
N PRO A 257 30.90 -6.94 1.04
CA PRO A 257 31.19 -5.52 1.10
C PRO A 257 31.41 -4.87 -0.28
#